data_AF-A0A7J9XVJ9-F1
#
_entry.id   AF-A0A7J9XVJ9-F1
#
_cell.length_a   1.000
_cell.length_b   1.000
_cell.length_c   1.000
_cell.angle_alpha   90.00
_cell.angle_beta   90.00
_cell.angle_gamma   90.00
#
_symmetry.space_group_name_H-M   'P 1'
#
loop_
_entity.id
_entity.type
_entity.pdbx_description
1 polymer ?
#
loop_
_entity_poly.entity_id
_entity_poly.type
_entity_poly.pdbx_seq_one_letter_code
_entity_poly.pdbx_strand_id
1 'polypeptide(L)'
;VELERHGVIRPGAAGFYDVDAVAVARIAAAMTEFGLEARHLRSFRAAADREVGLLAQLAAPVSRKHDPDAHARADEMVRELAALSVRLHALLVKTGLRGQING
;
A
#
# COMPACT_ATOMS: atom_id res chain seq x y z
N VAL A 1 12.17 -4.50 -15.39
CA VAL A 1 13.16 -4.63 -14.28
C VAL A 1 12.72 -5.68 -13.24
N GLU A 2 13.59 -6.17 -12.35
CA GLU A 2 13.25 -7.21 -11.35
C GLU A 2 12.05 -6.84 -10.46
N LEU A 3 11.90 -5.56 -10.08
CA LEU A 3 10.74 -5.07 -9.33
C LEU A 3 9.41 -5.23 -10.07
N GLU A 4 9.39 -5.03 -11.39
CA GLU A 4 8.20 -5.26 -12.22
C GLU A 4 7.90 -6.77 -12.36
N ARG A 5 8.94 -7.60 -12.57
CA ARG A 5 8.79 -9.06 -12.70
C ARG A 5 8.18 -9.68 -11.45
N HIS A 6 8.50 -9.12 -10.28
CA HIS A 6 7.89 -9.50 -9.01
C HIS A 6 6.62 -8.71 -8.66
N GLY A 7 6.19 -7.79 -9.52
CA GLY A 7 4.94 -7.03 -9.37
C GLY A 7 4.96 -5.97 -8.27
N VAL A 8 6.13 -5.62 -7.74
CA VAL A 8 6.30 -4.60 -6.70
C VAL A 8 5.88 -3.24 -7.23
N ILE A 9 6.38 -2.86 -8.41
CA ILE A 9 5.97 -1.67 -9.17
C ILE A 9 5.34 -2.09 -10.49
N ARG A 10 4.45 -1.25 -11.03
CA ARG A 10 3.85 -1.42 -12.36
C ARG A 10 3.78 -0.06 -13.04
N PRO A 11 4.00 0.02 -14.35
CA PRO A 11 3.78 1.26 -15.08
C PRO A 11 2.28 1.58 -15.08
N GLY A 12 1.94 2.87 -15.14
CA GLY A 12 0.56 3.31 -15.34
C GLY A 12 0.04 2.94 -16.73
N ALA A 13 -1.23 3.26 -17.00
CA ALA A 13 -1.90 2.90 -18.26
C ALA A 13 -1.19 3.39 -19.53
N ALA A 14 -0.46 4.52 -19.44
CA ALA A 14 0.32 5.08 -20.54
C ALA A 14 1.74 4.48 -20.67
N GLY A 15 2.10 3.48 -19.85
CA GLY A 15 3.42 2.84 -19.85
C GLY A 15 4.50 3.58 -19.05
N PHE A 16 4.17 4.71 -18.42
CA PHE A 16 5.11 5.52 -17.62
C PHE A 16 4.98 5.24 -16.12
N TYR A 17 6.09 5.43 -15.41
CA TYR A 17 6.15 5.41 -13.95
C TYR A 17 5.84 6.79 -13.38
N ASP A 18 5.04 6.82 -12.32
CA ASP A 18 4.79 8.02 -11.53
C ASP A 18 5.83 8.21 -10.42
N VAL A 19 5.69 9.32 -9.69
CA VAL A 19 6.58 9.68 -8.58
C VAL A 19 6.57 8.64 -7.45
N ASP A 20 5.44 7.99 -7.23
CA ASP A 20 5.27 6.98 -6.18
C ASP A 20 5.98 5.68 -6.56
N ALA A 21 5.89 5.25 -7.82
CA ALA A 21 6.64 4.10 -8.33
C ALA A 21 8.16 4.32 -8.20
N VAL A 22 8.64 5.54 -8.44
CA VAL A 22 10.05 5.91 -8.22
C VAL A 22 10.42 5.85 -6.74
N ALA A 23 9.55 6.36 -5.85
CA ALA A 23 9.78 6.29 -4.41
C ALA A 23 9.83 4.83 -3.91
N VAL A 24 8.89 3.98 -4.36
CA VAL A 24 8.88 2.54 -4.06
C VAL A 24 10.16 1.87 -4.55
N ALA A 25 10.63 2.19 -5.76
CA ALA A 25 11.87 1.61 -6.28
C ALA A 25 13.10 2.01 -5.45
N ARG A 26 13.18 3.27 -4.98
CA ARG A 26 14.26 3.73 -4.09
C ARG A 26 14.25 3.02 -2.73
N ILE A 27 13.07 2.88 -2.12
CA ILE A 27 12.91 2.15 -0.86
C ILE A 27 13.31 0.69 -1.03
N ALA A 28 12.82 0.03 -2.10
CA ALA A 28 13.16 -1.35 -2.39
C ALA A 28 14.65 -1.54 -2.60
N ALA A 29 15.33 -0.60 -3.25
CA ALA A 29 16.79 -0.62 -3.39
C ALA A 29 17.48 -0.52 -2.02
N ALA A 30 17.07 0.39 -1.13
CA ALA A 30 17.64 0.48 0.22
C ALA A 30 17.41 -0.80 1.05
N MET A 31 16.27 -1.49 0.88
CA MET A 31 16.01 -2.76 1.58
C MET A 31 16.98 -3.88 1.17
N THR A 32 17.58 -3.81 -0.02
CA THR A 32 18.59 -4.81 -0.45
C THR A 32 19.86 -4.77 0.40
N GLU A 33 20.19 -3.62 1.02
CA GLU A 33 21.31 -3.49 1.96
C GLU A 33 21.13 -4.37 3.21
N PHE A 34 19.89 -4.78 3.49
CA PHE A 34 19.52 -5.68 4.58
C PHE A 34 19.20 -7.11 4.11
N GLY A 35 19.49 -7.45 2.85
CA GLY A 35 19.23 -8.77 2.26
C GLY A 35 17.81 -9.01 1.73
N LEU A 36 16.97 -7.97 1.67
CA LEU A 36 15.62 -8.07 1.12
C LEU A 36 15.59 -7.79 -0.38
N GLU A 37 15.49 -8.85 -1.18
CA GLU A 37 15.29 -8.78 -2.62
C GLU A 37 13.83 -8.55 -3.04
N ALA A 38 13.62 -8.14 -4.30
CA ALA A 38 12.30 -7.93 -4.90
C ALA A 38 11.32 -9.11 -4.72
N ARG A 39 11.81 -10.36 -4.74
CA ARG A 39 10.99 -11.56 -4.53
C ARG A 39 10.35 -11.60 -3.13
N HIS A 40 11.02 -11.03 -2.12
CA HIS A 40 10.55 -10.93 -0.74
C HIS A 40 9.53 -9.80 -0.57
N LEU A 41 9.61 -8.76 -1.41
CA LEU A 41 8.68 -7.63 -1.40
C LEU A 41 7.28 -7.98 -1.95
N ARG A 42 7.10 -9.17 -2.54
CA ARG A 42 5.79 -9.65 -3.02
C ARG A 42 4.74 -9.74 -1.93
N SER A 43 5.14 -10.10 -0.70
CA SER A 43 4.21 -10.18 0.44
C SER A 43 3.71 -8.80 0.85
N PHE A 44 4.60 -7.79 0.86
CA PHE A 44 4.26 -6.39 1.10
C PHE A 44 3.28 -5.87 0.05
N ARG A 45 3.57 -6.15 -1.24
CA ARG A 45 2.67 -5.79 -2.34
C ARG A 45 1.29 -6.42 -2.17
N ALA A 46 1.23 -7.72 -1.88
CA ALA A 46 -0.03 -8.42 -1.70
C ALA A 46 -0.83 -7.90 -0.49
N ALA A 47 -0.16 -7.47 0.57
CA ALA A 47 -0.82 -6.84 1.71
C ALA A 47 -1.43 -5.47 1.32
N ALA A 48 -0.68 -4.63 0.60
CA ALA A 48 -1.17 -3.36 0.09
C ALA A 48 -2.37 -3.53 -0.87
N ASP A 49 -2.30 -4.48 -1.81
CA ASP A 49 -3.42 -4.75 -2.73
C ASP A 49 -4.70 -5.20 -1.98
N ARG A 50 -4.56 -5.96 -0.89
CA ARG A 50 -5.69 -6.34 -0.02
C ARG A 50 -6.27 -5.13 0.73
N GLU A 51 -5.43 -4.26 1.26
CA GLU A 51 -5.88 -3.02 1.91
C GLU A 51 -6.63 -2.13 0.92
N VAL A 52 -6.08 -1.92 -0.29
CA VAL A 52 -6.76 -1.16 -1.36
C VAL A 52 -8.14 -1.74 -1.66
N GLY A 53 -8.24 -3.06 -1.80
CA GLY A 53 -9.52 -3.74 -2.06
C GLY A 53 -10.54 -3.50 -0.93
N LEU A 54 -10.13 -3.62 0.33
CA LEU A 54 -10.98 -3.37 1.49
C LEU A 54 -11.45 -1.90 1.54
N LEU A 55 -10.54 -0.95 1.38
CA LEU A 55 -10.87 0.48 1.42
C LEU A 55 -11.82 0.88 0.29
N ALA A 56 -11.58 0.37 -0.93
CA ALA A 56 -12.47 0.60 -2.06
C ALA A 56 -13.87 0.03 -1.83
N GLN A 57 -14.00 -1.15 -1.22
CA GLN A 57 -15.28 -1.75 -0.87
C GLN A 57 -16.05 -0.91 0.16
N LEU A 58 -15.36 -0.35 1.16
CA LEU A 58 -15.96 0.53 2.16
C LEU A 58 -16.41 1.88 1.55
N ALA A 59 -15.67 2.41 0.59
CA ALA A 59 -15.97 3.67 -0.09
C ALA A 59 -17.07 3.59 -1.16
N ALA A 60 -17.21 2.43 -1.81
CA ALA A 60 -18.19 2.19 -2.87
C ALA A 60 -19.65 2.60 -2.54
N PRO A 61 -20.22 2.31 -1.35
CA PRO A 61 -21.58 2.75 -1.03
C PRO A 61 -21.68 4.26 -0.82
N VAL A 62 -20.62 4.93 -0.35
CA VAL A 62 -20.62 6.39 -0.11
C VAL A 62 -20.63 7.15 -1.43
N SER A 63 -19.83 6.70 -2.41
CA SER A 63 -19.73 7.34 -3.72
C SER A 63 -20.98 7.17 -4.60
N ARG A 64 -21.81 6.15 -4.34
CA ARG A 64 -23.05 5.87 -5.10
C ARG A 64 -24.28 6.68 -4.65
N LYS A 65 -24.17 7.47 -3.58
CA LYS A 65 -25.29 8.30 -3.11
C LYS A 65 -25.61 9.37 -4.14
N HIS A 66 -26.91 9.64 -4.34
CA HIS A 66 -27.38 10.68 -5.26
C HIS A 66 -27.25 12.06 -4.62
N ASP A 67 -26.00 12.50 -4.44
CA ASP A 67 -25.62 13.77 -3.82
C ASP A 67 -24.35 14.29 -4.53
N PRO A 68 -24.31 15.57 -4.94
CA PRO A 68 -23.13 16.21 -5.55
C PRO A 68 -21.82 15.96 -4.79
N ASP A 69 -21.86 15.86 -3.46
CA ASP A 69 -20.67 15.72 -2.61
C ASP A 69 -20.29 14.25 -2.31
N ALA A 70 -21.00 13.28 -2.88
CA ALA A 70 -20.78 11.85 -2.61
C ALA A 70 -19.35 11.39 -2.92
N HIS A 71 -18.77 11.87 -4.03
CA HIS A 71 -17.40 11.53 -4.42
C HIS A 71 -16.36 12.13 -3.46
N ALA A 72 -16.48 13.43 -3.15
CA ALA A 72 -15.55 14.10 -2.23
C ALA A 72 -15.55 13.44 -0.85
N ARG A 73 -16.72 13.04 -0.33
CA ARG A 73 -16.81 12.31 0.95
C ARG A 73 -16.23 10.90 0.89
N ALA A 74 -16.39 10.20 -0.24
CA ALA A 74 -15.78 8.89 -0.43
C ALA A 74 -14.25 9.00 -0.46
N ASP A 75 -13.71 10.01 -1.15
CA ASP A 75 -12.27 10.26 -1.25
C ASP A 75 -11.67 10.62 0.12
N GLU A 76 -12.33 11.52 0.88
CA GLU A 76 -11.87 11.86 2.24
C GLU A 76 -11.90 10.64 3.15
N MET A 77 -12.96 9.83 3.09
CA MET A 77 -13.03 8.59 3.87
C MET A 77 -11.91 7.61 3.52
N VAL A 78 -11.60 7.43 2.24
CA VAL A 78 -10.47 6.58 1.81
C VAL A 78 -9.15 7.13 2.33
N ARG A 79 -8.96 8.45 2.27
CA ARG A 79 -7.75 9.12 2.73
C ARG A 79 -7.53 8.92 4.24
N GLU A 80 -8.57 9.14 5.04
CA GLU A 80 -8.53 8.92 6.48
C GLU A 80 -8.26 7.46 6.83
N LEU A 81 -8.99 6.53 6.20
CA LEU A 81 -8.81 5.10 6.43
C LEU A 81 -7.41 4.63 6.03
N ALA A 82 -6.86 5.10 4.91
CA ALA A 82 -5.50 4.77 4.49
C ALA A 82 -4.46 5.24 5.52
N ALA A 83 -4.60 6.46 6.05
CA ALA A 83 -3.72 6.99 7.08
C ALA A 83 -3.79 6.17 8.39
N LEU A 84 -5.00 5.75 8.79
CA LEU A 84 -5.20 4.88 9.94
C LEU A 84 -4.59 3.49 9.73
N SER A 85 -4.77 2.89 8.55
CA SER A 85 -4.23 1.57 8.21
C SER A 85 -2.70 1.54 8.29
N VAL A 86 -2.02 2.56 7.75
CA VAL A 86 -0.55 2.66 7.85
C VAL A 86 -0.09 2.72 9.30
N ARG A 87 -0.76 3.51 10.14
CA ARG A 87 -0.45 3.61 11.58
C ARG A 87 -0.69 2.29 12.31
N LEU A 88 -1.81 1.62 12.03
CA LEU A 88 -2.14 0.32 12.59
C LEU A 88 -1.07 -0.72 12.19
N HIS A 89 -0.70 -0.79 10.91
CA HIS A 89 0.31 -1.70 10.40
C HIS A 89 1.66 -1.53 11.12
N ALA A 90 2.13 -0.29 11.24
CA ALA A 90 3.38 0.00 11.95
C ALA A 90 3.34 -0.45 13.42
N LEU A 91 2.21 -0.26 14.11
CA LEU A 91 2.03 -0.71 15.49
C LEU A 91 2.00 -2.24 15.59
N LEU A 92 1.29 -2.93 14.70
CA LEU A 92 1.22 -4.39 14.67
C LEU A 92 2.59 -5.03 14.41
N VAL A 93 3.38 -4.45 13.49
CA VAL A 93 4.78 -4.89 13.25
C VAL A 93 5.62 -4.69 14.51
N LYS A 94 5.52 -3.51 15.14
CA LYS A 94 6.28 -3.20 16.37
C LYS A 94 5.93 -4.14 17.52
N THR A 95 4.66 -4.44 17.74
CA THR A 95 4.23 -5.36 18.80
C THR A 95 4.60 -6.80 18.49
N GLY A 96 4.46 -7.23 17.23
CA GLY A 96 4.88 -8.57 16.78
C GLY A 96 6.38 -8.81 16.96
N LEU A 97 7.21 -7.84 16.58
CA LEU A 97 8.67 -7.93 16.76
C LEU A 97 9.08 -8.01 18.23
N ARG A 98 8.43 -7.24 19.12
CA ARG A 98 8.67 -7.35 20.57
C ARG A 98 8.40 -8.77 21.08
N GLY A 99 7.36 -9.43 20.58
CA GLY A 99 7.04 -10.81 20.94
C GLY A 99 8.06 -11.84 20.43
N GLN A 100 8.73 -11.57 19.31
CA GLN A 100 9.73 -12.47 18.71
C GLN A 100 11.13 -12.25 19.28
N ILE A 101 11.49 -11.01 19.63
CA ILE A 101 12.83 -10.65 20.13
C ILE A 101 12.95 -10.87 21.65
N ASN A 102 11.86 -10.73 22.40
CA ASN A 102 11.84 -10.95 23.85
C ASN A 102 11.41 -12.38 24.24
N GLY A 103 11.25 -13.28 23.27
CA GLY A 103 10.87 -14.68 23.46
C GLY A 103 12.07 -15.61 23.53
#